data_AF-A0A832XB45-F1
#
_entry.id   AF-A0A832XB45-F1
#
_cell.length_a   1.000
_cell.length_b   1.000
_cell.length_c   1.000
_cell.angle_alpha   90.00
_cell.angle_beta   90.00
_cell.angle_gamma   90.00
#
_symmetry.space_group_name_H-M   'P 1'
#
loop_
_entity.id
_entity.type
_entity.pdbx_description
1 polymer ?
#
loop_
_entity_poly.entity_id
_entity_poly.type
_entity_poly.pdbx_seq_one_letter_code
_entity_poly.pdbx_strand_id
1 'polypeptide(L)'
;MNEIIGASGTTHPINPIRKKELDDKWKAIAAKAITDETFKKQLVADPMQAMEEQGLKVIEGLKIAVDGVTKIHKVALASGADEEVQAEAKWWSIRLKMIKEFGVELNRQVGNVAGFEEGCAQRSII
;
A
#
# COMPACT_ATOMS: atom_id res chain seq x y z
N MET A 1 -14.69 -33.76 9.47
CA MET A 1 -13.34 -33.24 9.16
C MET A 1 -13.47 -31.99 8.33
N ASN A 2 -13.33 -30.83 8.97
CA ASN A 2 -12.68 -29.61 8.49
C ASN A 2 -12.92 -28.50 9.52
N GLU A 3 -12.44 -28.71 10.74
CA GLU A 3 -12.20 -27.62 11.67
C GLU A 3 -10.86 -27.01 11.28
N ILE A 4 -10.93 -25.93 10.52
CA ILE A 4 -9.79 -25.09 10.20
C ILE A 4 -9.40 -24.41 11.51
N ILE A 5 -8.32 -24.90 12.10
CA ILE A 5 -7.64 -24.27 13.24
C ILE A 5 -7.23 -22.85 12.84
N GLY A 6 -7.60 -21.87 13.67
CA GLY A 6 -6.80 -20.66 13.85
C GLY A 6 -7.45 -19.34 13.44
N ALA A 7 -8.32 -18.80 14.30
CA ALA A 7 -8.29 -17.39 14.66
C ALA A 7 -9.21 -17.12 15.86
N SER A 8 -8.94 -17.74 17.02
CA SER A 8 -9.29 -17.10 18.30
C SER A 8 -8.31 -15.94 18.53
N GLY A 9 -8.46 -14.90 17.72
CA GLY A 9 -7.99 -13.57 18.07
C GLY A 9 -9.25 -12.73 18.11
N THR A 10 -9.69 -12.33 19.30
CA THR A 10 -10.64 -11.23 19.46
C THR A 10 -9.97 -9.96 18.94
N THR A 11 -9.79 -9.85 17.62
CA THR A 11 -9.56 -8.56 16.98
C THR A 11 -10.96 -8.01 16.84
N HIS A 12 -11.37 -7.12 17.74
CA HIS A 12 -12.60 -6.39 17.57
C HIS A 12 -12.58 -5.81 16.15
N PRO A 13 -13.54 -6.18 15.29
CA PRO A 13 -13.54 -5.70 13.93
C PRO A 13 -13.68 -4.18 13.97
N ILE A 14 -12.95 -3.47 13.10
CA ILE A 14 -13.24 -2.05 12.84
C ILE A 14 -14.74 -1.93 12.66
N ASN A 15 -15.35 -0.91 13.27
CA ASN A 15 -16.77 -0.61 13.09
C ASN A 15 -17.17 -0.82 11.62
N PRO A 16 -18.15 -1.69 11.32
CA PRO A 16 -18.44 -2.12 9.95
C PRO A 16 -18.78 -0.95 9.02
N ILE A 17 -19.39 0.12 9.54
CA ILE A 17 -19.67 1.34 8.78
C ILE A 17 -18.34 2.01 8.39
N ARG A 18 -17.47 2.23 9.37
CA ARG A 18 -16.15 2.84 9.18
C ARG A 18 -15.26 2.01 8.25
N LYS A 19 -15.24 0.69 8.45
CA LYS A 19 -14.51 -0.25 7.60
C LYS A 19 -14.97 -0.16 6.15
N LYS A 20 -16.29 -0.08 5.92
CA LYS A 20 -16.85 0.05 4.57
C LYS A 20 -16.38 1.34 3.91
N GLU A 21 -16.40 2.48 4.62
CA GLU A 21 -15.88 3.75 4.09
C GLU A 21 -14.39 3.68 3.73
N LEU A 22 -13.57 3.08 4.59
CA LEU A 22 -12.13 2.93 4.35
C LEU A 22 -11.86 2.02 3.14
N ASP A 23 -12.53 0.87 3.06
CA ASP A 23 -12.38 -0.06 1.93
C ASP A 23 -12.89 0.55 0.62
N ASP A 24 -13.96 1.34 0.63
CA ASP A 24 -14.50 1.99 -0.58
C ASP A 24 -13.53 3.05 -1.12
N LYS A 25 -13.03 3.93 -0.23
CA LYS A 25 -12.00 4.93 -0.58
C LYS A 25 -10.71 4.27 -1.04
N TRP A 26 -10.27 3.22 -0.36
CA TRP A 26 -9.09 2.45 -0.79
C TRP A 26 -9.27 1.83 -2.16
N LYS A 27 -10.43 1.26 -2.48
CA LYS A 27 -10.71 0.71 -3.80
C LYS A 27 -10.61 1.78 -4.89
N ALA A 28 -11.13 2.97 -4.65
CA ALA A 28 -11.01 4.08 -5.60
C ALA A 28 -9.53 4.47 -5.81
N ILE A 29 -8.75 4.59 -4.73
CA ILE A 29 -7.30 4.88 -4.79
C ILE A 29 -6.56 3.78 -5.56
N ALA A 30 -6.80 2.52 -5.22
CA ALA A 30 -6.14 1.38 -5.86
C ALA A 30 -6.51 1.26 -7.34
N ALA A 31 -7.78 1.44 -7.69
CA ALA A 31 -8.23 1.47 -9.09
C ALA A 31 -7.52 2.59 -9.87
N LYS A 32 -7.47 3.80 -9.29
CA LYS A 32 -6.75 4.93 -9.88
C LYS A 32 -5.27 4.64 -10.05
N ALA A 33 -4.62 4.02 -9.06
CA ALA A 33 -3.21 3.64 -9.13
C ALA A 33 -2.91 2.56 -10.18
N ILE A 34 -3.90 1.74 -10.55
CA ILE A 34 -3.74 0.77 -11.64
C ILE A 34 -3.90 1.45 -13.01
N THR A 35 -4.81 2.41 -13.14
CA THR A 35 -5.09 3.09 -14.41
C THR A 35 -4.19 4.28 -14.71
N ASP A 36 -3.66 4.93 -13.67
CA ASP A 36 -2.86 6.16 -13.76
C ASP A 36 -1.48 5.91 -13.14
N GLU A 37 -0.49 5.69 -14.00
CA GLU A 37 0.90 5.44 -13.58
C GLU A 37 1.54 6.64 -12.88
N THR A 38 1.13 7.87 -13.20
CA THR A 38 1.64 9.08 -12.55
C THR A 38 1.16 9.11 -11.10
N PHE A 39 -0.13 8.88 -10.90
CA PHE A 39 -0.72 8.74 -9.57
C PHE A 39 -0.12 7.55 -8.82
N LYS A 40 0.15 6.42 -9.48
CA LYS A 40 0.83 5.27 -8.87
C LYS A 40 2.20 5.64 -8.33
N LYS A 41 3.02 6.36 -9.10
CA LYS A 41 4.33 6.86 -8.69
C LYS A 41 4.22 7.81 -7.49
N GLN A 42 3.23 8.72 -7.52
CA GLN A 42 2.96 9.62 -6.40
C GLN A 42 2.55 8.84 -5.13
N LEU A 43 1.63 7.88 -5.26
CA LEU A 43 1.16 7.04 -4.17
C LEU A 43 2.30 6.22 -3.53
N VAL A 44 3.24 5.73 -4.33
CA VAL A 44 4.43 5.02 -3.82
C VAL A 44 5.42 5.96 -3.15
N ALA A 45 5.61 7.16 -3.69
CA ALA A 45 6.55 8.14 -3.18
C ALA A 45 6.08 8.76 -1.85
N ASP A 46 4.81 9.18 -1.79
CA ASP A 46 4.19 9.73 -0.60
C ASP A 46 2.75 9.18 -0.43
N PRO A 47 2.59 7.97 0.14
CA PRO A 47 1.28 7.34 0.28
C PRO A 47 0.36 8.13 1.19
N MET A 48 0.89 8.82 2.20
CA MET A 48 0.09 9.56 3.16
C MET A 48 -0.59 10.75 2.51
N GLN A 49 0.18 11.56 1.78
CA GLN A 49 -0.34 12.69 1.05
C GLN A 49 -1.35 12.24 -0.02
N ALA A 50 -0.99 11.26 -0.86
CA ALA A 50 -1.84 10.80 -1.95
C ALA A 50 -3.17 10.20 -1.45
N MET A 51 -3.17 9.47 -0.33
CA MET A 51 -4.37 8.94 0.28
C MET A 51 -5.23 10.05 0.92
N GLU A 52 -4.61 11.03 1.57
CA GLU A 52 -5.30 12.17 2.16
C GLU A 52 -6.02 13.02 1.10
N GLU A 53 -5.39 13.26 -0.05
CA GLU A 53 -5.99 14.00 -1.18
C GLU A 53 -7.22 13.28 -1.76
N GLN A 54 -7.32 11.96 -1.60
CA GLN A 54 -8.49 11.17 -1.97
C GLN A 54 -9.50 11.04 -0.81
N GLY A 55 -9.29 11.77 0.28
CA GLY A 55 -10.17 11.81 1.44
C GLY A 55 -10.02 10.62 2.40
N LEU A 56 -8.96 9.81 2.25
CA LEU A 56 -8.62 8.72 3.17
C LEU A 56 -7.63 9.25 4.21
N LYS A 57 -8.17 9.69 5.35
CA LYS A 57 -7.39 10.26 6.46
C LYS A 57 -7.28 9.27 7.61
N VAL A 58 -6.14 9.33 8.28
CA VAL A 58 -5.90 8.60 9.53
C VAL A 58 -6.79 9.14 10.64
N ILE A 59 -7.32 8.24 11.48
CA ILE A 59 -8.07 8.63 12.67
C ILE A 59 -7.15 9.25 13.73
N GLU A 60 -7.77 10.04 14.60
CA GLU A 60 -7.11 10.57 15.78
C GLU A 60 -6.64 9.42 16.68
N GLY A 61 -5.43 9.52 17.23
CA GLY A 61 -4.79 8.45 18.02
C GLY A 61 -3.95 7.46 17.22
N LEU A 62 -4.00 7.50 15.88
CA LEU A 62 -3.15 6.71 15.00
C LEU A 62 -2.12 7.62 14.31
N LYS A 63 -0.83 7.28 14.45
CA LYS A 63 0.26 8.05 13.84
C LYS A 63 0.99 7.17 12.84
N ILE A 64 1.15 7.64 11.60
CA ILE A 64 1.97 6.95 10.61
C ILE A 64 3.33 7.64 10.57
N ALA A 65 4.39 6.87 10.83
CA ALA A 65 5.76 7.34 10.82
C ALA A 65 6.53 6.65 9.69
N VAL A 66 7.41 7.37 9.02
CA VAL A 66 8.30 6.79 8.02
C VAL A 66 9.60 6.40 8.70
N ASP A 67 10.00 5.14 8.53
CA ASP A 67 11.30 4.66 8.97
C ASP A 67 12.39 5.30 8.10
N GLY A 68 13.26 6.10 8.71
CA GLY A 68 14.26 6.89 7.97
C GLY A 68 15.27 6.05 7.19
N VAL A 69 15.50 4.80 7.60
CA VAL A 69 16.49 3.88 7.02
C VAL A 69 15.86 3.03 5.92
N THR A 70 14.72 2.40 6.20
CA THR A 70 14.05 1.48 5.28
C THR A 70 13.04 2.16 4.37
N LYS A 71 12.70 3.44 4.64
CA LYS A 71 11.62 4.20 3.98
C LYS A 71 10.25 3.51 4.07
N ILE A 72 10.09 2.59 5.03
CA ILE A 72 8.84 1.87 5.26
C ILE A 72 7.95 2.71 6.17
N HIS A 73 6.70 2.89 5.77
CA HIS A 73 5.68 3.49 6.62
C HIS A 73 5.28 2.49 7.70
N LYS A 74 5.46 2.88 8.96
CA LYS A 74 5.08 2.14 10.15
C LYS A 74 3.92 2.85 10.83
N VAL A 75 2.90 2.07 11.17
CA VAL A 75 1.80 2.54 12.00
C VAL A 75 2.24 2.49 13.46
N ALA A 76 2.22 3.64 14.12
CA ALA A 76 2.41 3.80 15.55
C ALA A 76 1.05 4.06 16.22
N LEU A 77 0.80 3.32 17.30
CA LEU A 77 -0.37 3.43 18.14
C LEU A 77 0.02 4.13 19.44
N ALA A 78 -0.85 4.98 19.97
CA ALA A 78 -0.70 5.49 21.34
C ALA A 78 -0.81 4.33 22.35
N SER A 79 -0.04 4.39 23.45
CA SER A 79 -0.18 3.43 24.55
C SER A 79 -1.59 3.54 25.15
N GLY A 80 -2.31 2.42 25.18
CA GLY A 80 -3.70 2.37 25.65
C GLY A 80 -4.75 2.61 24.57
N ALA A 81 -4.38 2.60 23.28
CA ALA A 81 -5.34 2.71 22.18
C ALA A 81 -6.39 1.60 22.22
N ASP A 82 -7.66 1.99 22.07
CA ASP A 82 -8.80 1.08 22.00
C ASP A 82 -8.66 0.04 20.89
N GLU A 83 -9.34 -1.08 21.06
CA GLU A 83 -9.28 -2.21 20.11
C GLU A 83 -9.75 -1.80 18.70
N GLU A 84 -10.62 -0.80 18.59
CA GLU A 84 -11.05 -0.21 17.32
C GLU A 84 -9.89 0.51 16.60
N VAL A 85 -9.12 1.32 17.33
CA VAL A 85 -7.94 2.02 16.79
C VAL A 85 -6.85 1.02 16.40
N GLN A 86 -6.67 -0.04 17.20
CA GLN A 86 -5.76 -1.13 16.87
C GLN A 86 -6.18 -1.88 15.60
N ALA A 87 -7.47 -2.11 15.41
CA ALA A 87 -7.98 -2.75 14.21
C ALA A 87 -7.78 -1.87 12.97
N GLU A 88 -8.02 -0.56 13.07
CA GLU A 88 -7.74 0.38 11.98
C GLU A 88 -6.24 0.46 11.68
N ALA A 89 -5.38 0.43 12.69
CA ALA A 89 -3.92 0.35 12.51
C ALA A 89 -3.46 -0.90 11.75
N LYS A 90 -4.07 -2.05 12.02
CA LYS A 90 -3.81 -3.27 11.22
C LYS A 90 -4.25 -3.06 9.76
N TRP A 91 -5.40 -2.44 9.54
CA TRP A 91 -5.89 -2.13 8.20
C TRP A 91 -4.92 -1.22 7.44
N TRP A 92 -4.48 -0.12 8.05
CA TRP A 92 -3.48 0.80 7.49
C TRP A 92 -2.15 0.09 7.21
N SER A 93 -1.66 -0.73 8.14
CA SER A 93 -0.41 -1.47 7.97
C SER A 93 -0.44 -2.41 6.77
N ILE A 94 -1.60 -3.04 6.48
CA ILE A 94 -1.77 -3.90 5.31
C ILE A 94 -1.75 -3.07 4.01
N ARG A 95 -2.46 -1.94 3.97
CA ARG A 95 -2.56 -1.12 2.75
C ARG A 95 -1.23 -0.45 2.40
N LEU A 96 -0.49 0.04 3.40
CA LEU A 96 0.85 0.58 3.20
C LEU A 96 1.83 -0.48 2.65
N LYS A 97 1.69 -1.75 3.06
CA LYS A 97 2.45 -2.85 2.46
C LYS A 97 2.08 -3.06 0.99
N MET A 98 0.79 -3.06 0.65
CA MET A 98 0.33 -3.17 -0.74
C MET A 98 0.85 -2.03 -1.62
N ILE A 99 0.86 -0.80 -1.12
CA ILE A 99 1.42 0.35 -1.86
C ILE A 99 2.91 0.14 -2.12
N LYS A 100 3.66 -0.41 -1.16
CA LYS A 100 5.06 -0.77 -1.37
C LYS A 100 5.21 -1.80 -2.51
N GLU A 101 4.30 -2.76 -2.62
CA GLU A 101 4.28 -3.74 -3.71
C GLU A 101 4.04 -3.07 -5.07
N PHE A 102 3.19 -2.04 -5.16
CA PHE A 102 3.07 -1.22 -6.38
C PHE A 102 4.40 -0.57 -6.77
N GLY A 103 5.22 -0.16 -5.80
CA GLY A 103 6.56 0.38 -6.05
C GLY A 103 7.53 -0.66 -6.59
N VAL A 104 7.49 -1.89 -6.05
CA VAL A 104 8.29 -3.01 -6.55
C VAL A 104 7.87 -3.38 -7.97
N GLU A 105 6.56 -3.41 -8.24
CA GLU A 105 6.02 -3.65 -9.59
C GLU A 105 6.46 -2.57 -10.57
N LEU A 106 6.35 -1.29 -10.21
CA LEU A 106 6.85 -0.17 -11.01
C LEU A 106 8.35 -0.30 -11.30
N ASN A 107 9.16 -0.65 -10.30
CA ASN A 107 10.60 -0.82 -10.48
C ASN A 107 10.92 -2.00 -11.41
N ARG A 108 10.18 -3.10 -11.29
CA ARG A 108 10.30 -4.27 -12.20
C ARG A 108 9.87 -3.93 -13.63
N GLN A 109 8.80 -3.16 -13.80
CA GLN A 109 8.31 -2.73 -15.12
C GLN A 109 9.33 -1.82 -15.82
N VAL A 110 9.95 -0.88 -15.09
CA VAL A 110 11.03 -0.03 -15.60
C VAL A 110 12.32 -0.83 -15.84
N GLY A 111 12.64 -1.78 -14.97
CA GLY A 111 13.81 -2.66 -15.11
C GLY A 111 13.75 -3.61 -16.32
N ASN A 112 12.57 -3.85 -16.88
CA ASN A 112 12.38 -4.65 -18.09
C ASN A 112 12.60 -3.85 -19.40
N VAL A 113 12.92 -2.55 -19.33
CA VAL A 113 13.22 -1.70 -20.50
C VAL A 113 14.74 -1.44 -20.66
N ALA A 114 15.59 -2.08 -19.85
CA ALA A 114 17.06 -1.99 -19.97
C ALA A 114 17.68 -3.22 -20.64
N GLY A 115 17.10 -3.70 -21.75
CA GLY A 115 17.57 -4.92 -22.42
C GLY A 115 17.15 -5.13 -23.87
N PHE A 116 16.82 -4.07 -24.61
CA PHE A 116 16.62 -4.19 -26.07
C PHE A 116 17.11 -2.92 -26.78
N GLU A 117 18.43 -2.71 -26.78
CA GLU A 117 19.05 -1.96 -27.87
C GLU A 117 19.14 -2.89 -29.08
N GLU A 118 18.11 -2.83 -29.93
CA GLU A 118 18.19 -3.31 -31.30
C GLU A 118 19.03 -2.29 -32.09
N GLY A 119 20.35 -2.45 -32.00
CA GLY A 119 21.35 -1.62 -32.67
C GLY A 119 22.15 -2.41 -33.69
N CYS A 120 21.59 -2.50 -34.90
CA CYS A 120 22.21 -2.78 -36.20
C CYS A 120 23.74 -3.04 -36.25
N ALA A 121 24.13 -4.28 -36.55
CA ALA A 121 25.27 -4.58 -37.43
C ALA A 121 25.15 -6.02 -37.95
N GLN A 122 24.46 -6.19 -39.08
CA GLN A 122 24.58 -7.39 -39.90
C GLN A 122 26.04 -7.50 -40.36
N ARG A 123 26.81 -8.36 -39.70
CA ARG A 123 28.21 -8.62 -40.05
C ARG A 123 28.22 -9.45 -41.33
N SER A 124 28.31 -8.78 -42.47
CA SER A 124 28.62 -9.42 -43.75
C SER A 124 29.95 -10.16 -43.62
N ILE A 125 29.90 -11.48 -43.71
CA ILE A 125 31.08 -12.33 -43.88
C ILE A 125 31.36 -12.35 -45.37
N ILE A 126 32.45 -11.68 -45.78
CA ILE A 126 33.16 -11.93 -47.03
C ILE A 126 34.34 -12.83 -46.68
#